data_AF-A0A1F8RMD8-F1
#
_entry.id   AF-A0A1F8RMD8-F1
#
_cell.length_a   1.000
_cell.length_b   1.000
_cell.length_c   1.000
_cell.angle_alpha   90.00
_cell.angle_beta   90.00
_cell.angle_gamma   90.00
#
_symmetry.space_group_name_H-M   'P 1'
#
loop_
_entity.id
_entity.type
_entity.pdbx_description
1 polymer ?
#
loop_
_entity_poly.entity_id
_entity_poly.type
_entity_poly.pdbx_seq_one_letter_code
_entity_poly.pdbx_strand_id
1 'polypeptide(L)'
;MAIPGGQVTVHLDDRHIAFVDRESDTTFGRTRDTEICWLTVGEIQEALKWATGTEYDVTEMSCKAKGDPACRFDIGEALIG
;
A
#
# COMPACT_ATOMS: atom_id res chain seq x y z
N MET A 1 9.50 9.60 9.61
CA MET A 1 10.61 9.00 10.37
C MET A 1 10.11 7.62 10.70
N ALA A 2 10.62 6.60 10.01
CA ALA A 2 10.11 5.24 10.17
C ALA A 2 10.17 4.86 11.65
N ILE A 3 9.01 4.56 12.23
CA ILE A 3 8.93 4.16 13.62
C ILE A 3 9.62 2.80 13.74
N PRO A 4 10.64 2.63 14.61
CA PRO A 4 11.24 1.32 14.86
C PRO A 4 10.14 0.34 15.29
N GLY A 5 9.92 -0.71 14.49
CA GLY A 5 8.85 -1.69 14.73
C GLY A 5 7.53 -1.41 13.99
N GLY A 6 7.50 -0.47 13.05
CA GLY A 6 6.34 -0.27 12.16
C GLY A 6 5.92 -1.59 11.51
N GLN A 7 4.64 -1.95 11.67
CA GLN A 7 4.11 -3.23 11.22
C GLN A 7 3.34 -3.05 9.92
N VAL A 8 4.02 -3.33 8.80
CA VAL A 8 3.34 -3.66 7.55
C VAL A 8 3.02 -5.15 7.59
N THR A 9 1.74 -5.50 7.55
CA THR A 9 1.28 -6.89 7.48
C THR A 9 0.83 -7.21 6.07
N VAL A 10 1.09 -8.43 5.61
CA VAL A 10 0.57 -8.93 4.33
C VAL A 10 -0.64 -9.82 4.63
N HIS A 11 -1.76 -9.50 3.99
CA HIS A 11 -2.93 -10.38 3.92
C HIS A 11 -2.84 -11.16 2.60
N LEU A 12 -2.90 -12.48 2.70
CA LEU A 12 -2.98 -13.37 1.55
C LEU A 12 -4.24 -14.22 1.67
N ASP A 13 -5.07 -14.22 0.64
CA ASP A 13 -6.08 -15.23 0.39
C ASP A 13 -5.87 -15.86 -1.00
N ASP A 14 -6.74 -16.78 -1.42
CA ASP A 14 -6.53 -17.63 -2.61
C ASP A 14 -6.03 -16.89 -3.86
N ARG A 15 -6.51 -15.67 -4.10
CA ARG A 15 -6.09 -14.84 -5.25
C ARG A 15 -5.89 -13.36 -4.92
N HIS A 16 -5.92 -12.98 -3.64
CA HIS A 16 -5.78 -11.60 -3.23
C HIS A 16 -4.54 -11.42 -2.34
N ILE A 17 -3.78 -10.37 -2.66
CA ILE A 17 -2.66 -9.92 -1.83
C ILE A 17 -2.96 -8.48 -1.45
N ALA A 18 -2.82 -8.16 -0.17
CA ALA A 18 -2.87 -6.78 0.30
C ALA A 18 -1.79 -6.48 1.35
N PHE A 19 -1.17 -5.31 1.20
CA PHE A 19 -0.34 -4.72 2.25
C PHE A 19 -1.20 -3.83 3.15
N VAL A 20 -1.06 -4.01 4.45
CA VAL A 20 -1.77 -3.20 5.46
C VAL A 20 -0.74 -2.55 6.37
N ASP A 21 -0.65 -1.23 6.29
CA ASP A 21 0.23 -0.39 7.10
C ASP A 21 -0.58 0.39 8.15
N ARG A 22 -0.39 0.02 9.42
CA ARG A 22 -1.08 0.64 10.57
C ARG A 22 -0.36 1.86 11.12
N GLU A 23 0.87 2.12 10.71
CA GLU A 23 1.67 3.25 11.20
C GLU A 23 1.69 4.38 10.18
N SER A 24 2.04 4.07 8.93
CA SER A 24 2.10 4.94 7.76
C SER A 24 2.65 6.34 8.02
N ASP A 25 3.98 6.48 7.90
CA ASP A 25 4.72 7.75 7.92
C ASP A 25 4.11 8.81 6.99
N THR A 26 3.60 8.38 5.83
CA THR A 26 2.99 9.26 4.82
C THR A 26 1.73 9.97 5.35
N THR A 27 1.01 9.36 6.29
CA THR A 27 -0.23 9.92 6.86
C THR A 27 -0.03 10.67 8.17
N PHE A 28 1.15 10.60 8.78
CA PHE A 28 1.41 11.21 10.08
C PHE A 28 1.13 12.72 10.08
N GLY A 29 0.23 13.16 10.98
CA GLY A 29 -0.16 14.56 11.12
C GLY A 29 -0.97 15.13 9.95
N ARG A 30 -1.49 14.28 9.06
CA ARG A 30 -2.27 14.69 7.88
C ARG A 30 -3.73 14.27 8.03
N THR A 31 -4.63 15.11 7.54
CA THR A 31 -6.07 14.83 7.42
C THR A 31 -6.53 15.20 6.03
N ARG A 32 -7.20 14.28 5.33
CA ARG A 32 -7.59 14.41 3.93
C ARG A 32 -8.91 13.70 3.67
N ASP A 33 -9.61 14.12 2.64
CA ASP A 33 -10.87 13.49 2.22
C ASP A 33 -10.64 12.36 1.18
N THR A 34 -9.40 12.19 0.72
CA THR A 34 -8.99 11.21 -0.29
C THR A 34 -7.72 10.47 0.13
N GLU A 35 -7.46 9.36 -0.57
CA GLU A 35 -6.21 8.62 -0.58
C GLU A 35 -5.04 9.55 -0.95
N ILE A 36 -3.89 9.36 -0.30
CA ILE A 36 -2.72 10.23 -0.48
C ILE A 36 -1.37 9.49 -0.48
N CYS A 37 -1.35 8.17 -0.27
CA CYS A 37 -0.11 7.40 -0.17
C CYS A 37 0.45 7.01 -1.54
N TRP A 38 0.44 7.96 -2.49
CA TRP A 38 0.93 7.77 -3.86
C TRP A 38 2.37 7.26 -3.93
N LEU A 39 3.22 7.71 -2.99
CA LEU A 39 4.60 7.25 -2.91
C LEU A 39 4.67 5.76 -2.56
N THR A 40 3.87 5.31 -1.59
CA THR A 40 3.81 3.90 -1.18
C THR A 40 3.21 3.02 -2.27
N VAL A 41 2.21 3.53 -3.00
CA VAL A 41 1.68 2.86 -4.20
C VAL A 41 2.81 2.63 -5.22
N GLY A 42 3.55 3.67 -5.58
CA GLY A 42 4.65 3.56 -6.54
C GLY A 42 5.80 2.68 -6.05
N GLU A 43 6.11 2.71 -4.75
CA GLU A 43 7.12 1.84 -4.13
C GLU A 43 6.75 0.36 -4.27
N ILE A 44 5.49 0.00 -4.00
CA ILE A 44 5.01 -1.37 -4.14
C ILE A 44 5.02 -1.80 -5.61
N GLN A 45 4.55 -0.94 -6.53
CA GLN A 45 4.57 -1.21 -7.97
C GLN A 45 5.99 -1.53 -8.47
N GLU A 46 6.96 -0.69 -8.11
CA GLU A 46 8.35 -0.88 -8.52
C GLU A 46 8.96 -2.13 -7.88
N ALA A 47 8.72 -2.37 -6.59
CA ALA A 47 9.20 -3.57 -5.91
C ALA A 47 8.70 -4.87 -6.57
N LEU A 48 7.41 -4.92 -6.93
CA LEU A 48 6.83 -6.05 -7.65
C LEU A 48 7.46 -6.23 -9.04
N LYS A 49 7.64 -5.14 -9.78
CA LYS A 49 8.30 -5.16 -11.10
C LYS A 49 9.72 -5.70 -11.02
N TRP A 50 10.50 -5.27 -10.04
CA TRP A 50 11.86 -5.80 -9.83
C TRP A 50 11.86 -7.27 -9.42
N ALA A 51 10.91 -7.69 -8.60
CA ALA A 51 10.87 -9.06 -8.08
C ALA A 51 10.39 -10.08 -9.12
N THR A 52 9.43 -9.71 -9.97
CA THR A 52 8.77 -10.67 -10.89
C THR A 52 9.03 -10.38 -12.36
N GLY A 53 9.56 -9.21 -12.72
CA GLY A 53 9.67 -8.74 -14.10
C GLY A 53 8.34 -8.31 -14.73
N THR A 54 7.28 -8.13 -13.94
CA THR A 54 5.93 -7.79 -14.43
C THR A 54 5.36 -6.60 -13.68
N GLU A 55 4.62 -5.74 -14.37
CA GLU A 55 3.91 -4.64 -13.73
C GLU A 55 2.59 -5.15 -13.13
N TYR A 56 2.19 -4.57 -12.00
CA TYR A 56 0.92 -4.88 -11.34
C TYR A 56 0.18 -3.58 -11.08
N ASP A 57 -1.14 -3.64 -11.15
CA ASP A 57 -1.96 -2.56 -10.61
C ASP A 57 -1.91 -2.61 -9.08
N VAL A 58 -1.76 -1.44 -8.46
CA VAL A 58 -1.71 -1.29 -7.00
C VAL A 58 -2.60 -0.13 -6.63
N THR A 59 -3.64 -0.42 -5.85
CA THR A 59 -4.64 0.59 -5.46
C THR A 59 -4.62 0.78 -3.95
N GLU A 60 -4.51 2.02 -3.48
CA GLU A 60 -4.80 2.38 -2.09
C GLU A 60 -6.31 2.32 -1.86
N MET A 61 -6.77 1.38 -1.03
CA MET A 61 -8.20 1.13 -0.76
C MET A 61 -8.71 1.85 0.50
N SER A 62 -7.81 2.15 1.43
CA SER A 62 -8.11 2.89 2.66
C SER A 62 -6.89 3.69 3.09
N CYS A 63 -7.09 4.79 3.81
CA CYS A 63 -6.02 5.70 4.18
C CYS A 63 -6.21 6.26 5.59
N LYS A 64 -5.18 6.18 6.45
CA LYS A 64 -5.24 6.76 7.79
C LYS A 64 -5.49 8.27 7.80
N ALA A 65 -5.06 8.99 6.76
CA ALA A 65 -5.33 10.41 6.64
C ALA A 65 -6.83 10.73 6.46
N LYS A 66 -7.64 9.76 5.99
CA LYS A 66 -9.10 9.84 5.95
C LYS A 66 -9.78 9.49 7.27
N GLY A 67 -9.01 9.03 8.26
CA GLY A 67 -9.53 8.49 9.52
C GLY A 67 -9.73 6.97 9.53
N ASP A 68 -9.33 6.27 8.47
CA ASP A 68 -9.37 4.81 8.42
C ASP A 68 -8.36 4.19 9.42
N PRO A 69 -8.58 2.96 9.91
CA PRO A 69 -7.69 2.33 10.90
C PRO A 69 -6.30 1.98 10.36
N ALA A 70 -6.13 1.89 9.04
CA ALA A 70 -4.88 1.56 8.38
C ALA A 70 -4.87 2.05 6.93
N CYS A 71 -3.67 2.22 6.37
CA CYS A 71 -3.50 2.32 4.92
C CYS A 71 -3.48 0.92 4.33
N ARG A 72 -4.36 0.64 3.37
CA ARG A 72 -4.46 -0.67 2.72
C ARG A 72 -4.18 -0.53 1.23
N PHE A 73 -3.33 -1.40 0.72
CA PHE A 73 -2.91 -1.43 -0.68
C PHE A 73 -3.22 -2.82 -1.25
N ASP A 74 -4.17 -2.89 -2.18
CA ASP A 74 -4.54 -4.13 -2.84
C ASP A 74 -3.71 -4.30 -4.11
N ILE A 75 -3.19 -5.52 -4.32
CA ILE A 75 -2.43 -5.89 -5.53
C ILE A 75 -3.40 -6.52 -6.51
N GLY A 76 -3.56 -5.89 -7.68
CA GLY A 76 -4.36 -6.39 -8.77
C GLY A 76 -3.66 -7.51 -9.54
N GLU A 77 -4.28 -7.92 -10.65
CA GLU A 77 -3.67 -8.89 -11.57
C GLU A 77 -2.43 -8.31 -12.26
N ALA A 78 -1.56 -9.21 -12.70
CA ALA A 78 -0.40 -8.86 -13.51
C ALA A 78 -0.86 -8.15 -14.79
N LEU A 79 -0.31 -6.97 -15.05
CA LEU A 79 -0.54 -6.23 -16.28
C LEU A 79 0.21 -6.94 -17.42
N ILE A 80 -0.53 -7.43 -18.39
CA ILE A 80 0.05 -8.00 -19.60
C ILE A 80 0.39 -6.83 -20.53
N GLY A 81 1.68 -6.56 -20.68
CA GLY A 81 2.20 -5.66 -21.72
C GLY A 81 2.19 -6.29 -23.10
#